data_AF-I4Y6S5-F1
#
_entry.id   AF-I4Y6S5-F1
#
_cell.length_a   1.000
_cell.length_b   1.000
_cell.length_c   1.000
_cell.angle_alpha   90.00
_cell.angle_beta   90.00
_cell.angle_gamma   90.00
#
_symmetry.space_group_name_H-M   'P 1'
#
loop_
_entity.id
_entity.type
_entity.pdbx_description
1 polymer ?
#
loop_
_entity_poly.entity_id
_entity_poly.type
_entity_poly.pdbx_seq_one_letter_code
_entity_poly.pdbx_strand_id
1 'polypeptide(L)' 'LINVANSSLHLGHYPKCFKEATCIVIPKPNKKSYREASSYRPISLLNHLSKLIETVITKRLQYELDTRKLIPSTH' A
#
# COMPACT_ATOMS: atom_id res chain seq x y z
N LEU A 1 -5.56 -16.77 -4.00
CA LEU A 1 -5.45 -15.31 -3.73
C LEU A 1 -6.77 -14.57 -3.95
N ILE A 2 -7.49 -14.78 -5.06
CA ILE A 2 -8.83 -14.18 -5.29
C ILE A 2 -9.81 -14.48 -4.15
N ASN A 3 -9.89 -15.74 -3.70
CA ASN A 3 -10.76 -16.11 -2.58
C ASN A 3 -10.37 -15.37 -1.30
N VAL A 4 -9.08 -15.24 -1.02
CA VAL A 4 -8.61 -14.51 0.16
C VAL A 4 -8.94 -13.02 0.07
N ALA A 5 -8.79 -12.39 -1.10
CA ALA A 5 -9.18 -11.00 -1.32
C ALA A 5 -10.70 -10.79 -1.14
N ASN A 6 -11.52 -11.66 -1.74
CA ASN A 6 -12.97 -11.61 -1.63
C ASN A 6 -13.44 -11.85 -0.18
N SER A 7 -12.89 -12.86 0.50
CA SER A 7 -13.18 -13.11 1.92
C SER A 7 -12.73 -11.95 2.79
N SER A 8 -11.58 -11.33 2.50
CA SER A 8 -11.09 -10.18 3.28
C SER A 8 -12.03 -8.98 3.15
N LEU A 9 -12.55 -8.70 1.95
CA LEU A 9 -13.55 -7.66 1.72
C LEU A 9 -14.89 -7.99 2.38
N HIS A 10 -15.36 -9.23 2.22
CA HIS A 10 -16.65 -9.67 2.76
C HIS A 10 -16.67 -9.66 4.29
N LEU A 11 -15.58 -10.10 4.92
CA LEU A 11 -15.43 -10.15 6.38
C LEU A 11 -14.95 -8.83 6.99
N GLY A 12 -14.55 -7.84 6.17
CA GLY A 12 -13.87 -6.64 6.64
C GLY A 12 -12.54 -6.92 7.34
N HIS A 13 -11.93 -8.09 7.08
CA HIS A 13 -10.76 -8.57 7.79
C HIS A 13 -9.59 -8.81 6.84
N TYR A 14 -8.52 -8.04 6.99
CA TYR A 14 -7.28 -8.28 6.28
C TYR A 14 -6.30 -9.11 7.14
N PRO A 15 -5.81 -10.26 6.66
CA PRO A 15 -4.95 -11.16 7.43
C PRO A 15 -3.71 -10.48 8.01
N LYS A 16 -3.36 -10.78 9.27
CA LYS A 16 -2.22 -10.16 9.96
C LYS A 16 -0.90 -10.37 9.23
N CYS A 17 -0.64 -11.57 8.71
CA CYS A 17 0.60 -11.88 7.96
C CYS A 17 0.76 -11.06 6.68
N PHE A 18 -0.33 -10.49 6.14
CA PHE A 18 -0.26 -9.59 5.00
C PHE A 18 -0.08 -8.12 5.43
N LYS A 19 -0.30 -7.79 6.69
CA LYS A 19 0.01 -6.45 7.25
C LYS A 19 1.47 -6.29 7.67
N GLU A 20 2.21 -7.39 7.71
CA GLU A 20 3.61 -7.39 8.11
C GLU A 20 4.50 -6.89 6.96
N ALA A 21 5.35 -5.92 7.29
CA ALA A 21 6.27 -5.29 6.34
C ALA A 21 7.68 -5.20 6.93
N THR A 22 8.67 -5.40 6.08
CA THR A 22 10.06 -5.09 6.42
C THR A 22 10.31 -3.61 6.21
N CYS A 23 10.62 -2.86 7.27
CA CYS A 23 10.98 -1.45 7.15
C CYS A 23 12.45 -1.29 6.74
N ILE A 24 12.70 -0.74 5.56
CA ILE A 24 14.04 -0.44 5.06
C ILE A 24 14.23 1.08 5.10
N VAL A 25 15.33 1.54 5.70
CA VAL A 25 15.63 2.97 5.83
C VAL A 25 16.64 3.38 4.77
N ILE A 26 16.23 4.25 3.85
CA ILE A 26 17.08 4.71 2.74
C ILE A 26 17.54 6.16 2.99
N PRO A 27 18.84 6.49 2.90
CA PRO A 27 19.33 7.86 3.01
C PRO A 27 18.82 8.73 1.86
N LYS A 28 18.37 9.96 2.16
CA LYS A 28 18.03 10.95 1.13
C LYS A 28 19.31 11.49 0.50
N PRO A 29 19.40 11.63 -0.83
CA PRO A 29 20.55 12.25 -1.46
C PRO A 29 20.69 13.72 -1.02
N ASN A 30 21.91 14.25 -1.14
CA ASN A 30 22.25 15.68 -0.93
C ASN A 30 21.94 16.21 0.48
N LYS A 31 22.05 15.37 1.51
CA LYS A 31 21.97 15.80 2.91
C LYS A 31 23.35 16.14 3.45
N LYS A 32 23.48 17.33 4.06
CA LYS A 32 24.70 17.81 4.70
C LYS A 32 25.11 16.98 5.92
N SER A 33 24.13 16.37 6.60
CA SER A 33 24.33 15.51 7.77
C SER A 33 23.23 14.44 7.82
N TYR A 34 23.60 13.23 8.26
CA TYR A 34 22.69 12.10 8.47
C TYR A 34 22.45 11.81 9.96
N ARG A 35 22.70 12.79 10.84
CA ARG A 35 22.40 12.67 12.27
C ARG A 35 20.92 12.85 12.60
N GLU A 36 20.15 13.43 11.69
CA GLU A 36 18.71 13.66 11.86
C GLU A 36 17.88 12.61 11.11
N ALA A 37 16.78 12.17 11.73
CA ALA A 37 15.81 11.26 11.08
C ALA A 37 15.22 11.86 9.78
N SER A 38 15.16 13.19 9.69
CA SER A 38 14.70 13.95 8.51
C SER A 38 15.53 13.66 7.25
N SER A 39 16.76 13.17 7.40
CA SER A 39 17.69 12.81 6.33
C SER A 39 17.45 11.43 5.71
N TYR A 40 16.46 10.68 6.21
CA TYR A 40 16.14 9.34 5.72
C TYR A 40 14.69 9.24 5.20
N ARG A 41 14.44 8.19 4.40
CA ARG A 41 13.12 7.76 3.93
C ARG A 41 12.90 6.31 4.38
N PRO A 42 12.03 6.05 5.36
CA PRO A 42 11.60 4.69 5.64
C PRO A 42 10.68 4.20 4.50
N ILE A 43 10.88 2.97 4.06
CA ILE A 43 10.02 2.28 3.09
C ILE A 43 9.54 0.97 3.72
N SER A 44 8.23 0.79 3.81
CA SER A 44 7.61 -0.45 4.26
C SER A 44 7.47 -1.44 3.10
N LEU A 45 8.27 -2.51 3.11
CA LEU A 45 8.23 -3.56 2.10
C LEU A 45 7.30 -4.69 2.54
N LEU A 46 6.05 -4.66 2.06
CA LEU A 46 5.11 -5.78 2.20
C LEU A 46 5.52 -6.98 1.36
N ASN A 47 5.09 -8.19 1.75
CA ASN A 47 5.29 -9.38 0.93
C ASN A 47 4.54 -9.30 -0.42
N HIS A 48 4.97 -10.09 -1.40
CA HIS A 48 4.40 -10.06 -2.75
C HIS A 48 2.91 -10.42 -2.80
N LEU A 49 2.44 -11.33 -1.93
CA LEU A 49 1.04 -11.75 -1.88
C LEU A 49 0.13 -10.61 -1.40
N SER A 50 0.56 -9.88 -0.37
CA SER A 50 -0.10 -8.68 0.14
C SER A 50 -0.30 -7.65 -0.96
N LYS A 51 0.79 -7.33 -1.68
CA LYS A 51 0.77 -6.37 -2.80
C LYS A 51 -0.14 -6.81 -3.94
N LEU A 52 -0.23 -8.10 -4.22
CA LEU A 52 -1.16 -8.59 -5.25
C LEU A 52 -2.61 -8.37 -4.81
N ILE A 53 -2.94 -8.68 -3.56
CA ILE A 53 -4.30 -8.47 -3.03
C ILE A 53 -4.64 -6.98 -3.02
N GLU A 54 -3.72 -6.13 -2.54
CA GLU A 54 -3.87 -4.67 -2.58
C GLU A 54 -4.13 -4.20 -4.02
N THR A 55 -3.36 -4.67 -4.99
CA THR A 55 -3.55 -4.30 -6.40
C THR A 55 -4.95 -4.65 -6.90
N VAL A 56 -5.47 -5.84 -6.56
CA VAL A 56 -6.82 -6.25 -6.95
C VAL A 56 -7.88 -5.37 -6.29
N ILE A 57 -7.75 -5.09 -4.99
CA ILE A 57 -8.69 -4.25 -4.24
C ILE A 57 -8.66 -2.82 -4.76
N THR A 58 -7.48 -2.23 -4.93
CA THR A 58 -7.29 -0.87 -5.46
C THR A 58 -7.92 -0.71 -6.84
N LYS A 59 -7.72 -1.66 -7.75
CA LYS A 59 -8.35 -1.60 -9.09
C LYS A 59 -9.88 -1.62 -9.02
N ARG A 60 -10.47 -2.44 -8.14
CA ARG A 60 -11.93 -2.49 -7.95
C ARG A 60 -12.46 -1.20 -7.35
N LEU A 61 -11.77 -0.66 -6.34
CA LEU A 61 -12.13 0.62 -5.73
C LEU A 61 -12.04 1.75 -6.76
N GLN A 62 -10.97 1.82 -7.53
CA GLN A 62 -10.79 2.82 -8.58
C GLN A 62 -11.94 2.76 -9.60
N TYR A 63 -12.28 1.56 -10.08
CA TYR A 63 -13.41 1.38 -10.99
C TYR A 63 -14.74 1.91 -10.42
N GLU A 64 -15.04 1.63 -9.15
CA GLU A 64 -16.26 2.13 -8.50
C GLU A 64 -16.23 3.65 -8.30
N LEU A 65 -15.08 4.19 -7.88
CA LEU A 65 -14.88 5.63 -7.70
C LEU A 65 -15.06 6.40 -9.01
N ASP A 66 -14.51 5.89 -10.11
CA ASP A 66 -14.61 6.48 -11.43
C ASP A 66 -16.05 6.38 -11.98
N THR A 67 -16.65 5.18 -11.89
CA THR A 67 -18.03 4.94 -12.34
C THR A 67 -19.04 5.84 -11.64
N ARG A 68 -18.82 6.10 -10.34
CA ARG A 68 -19.70 6.93 -9.51
C ARG A 68 -19.27 8.40 -9.44
N LYS A 69 -18.17 8.78 -10.09
CA LYS A 69 -17.59 10.14 -10.07
C LYS A 69 -17.36 10.66 -8.65
N LEU A 70 -16.93 9.79 -7.74
CA LEU A 70 -16.76 10.12 -6.31
C LEU A 70 -15.46 10.87 -6.00
N ILE A 71 -14.54 10.89 -6.97
CA ILE A 71 -13.28 11.63 -6.88
C ILE A 71 -13.17 12.56 -8.10
N PRO A 72 -12.54 13.75 -7.95
CA PRO A 72 -12.25 14.62 -9.07
C PRO A 72 -11.39 13.88 -10.09
N SER A 73 -11.73 13.97 -11.37
CA SER A 73 -10.92 13.43 -12.47
C SER A 73 -9.54 14.08 -12.40
N THR A 74 -8.54 13.32 -11.96
CA THR A 74 -7.15 13.77 -11.93
C THR A 74 -6.60 13.55 -13.33
N HIS A 75 -6.42 14.65 -14.06
CA HIS A 75 -5.88 14.69 -15.42
C HIS A 75 -4.34 14.62 -15.41
#